data_AF-A0A8B7BV39-F1
#
_entry.id   AF-A0A8B7BV39-F1
#
_cell.length_a   1.000
_cell.length_b   1.000
_cell.length_c   1.000
_cell.angle_alpha   90.00
_cell.angle_beta   90.00
_cell.angle_gamma   90.00
#
_symmetry.space_group_name_H-M   'P 1'
#
loop_
_entity.id
_entity.type
_entity.pdbx_description
1 polymer ?
#
loop_
_entity_poly.entity_id
_entity_poly.type
_entity_poly.pdbx_seq_one_letter_code
_entity_poly.pdbx_strand_id
1 'polypeptide(L)'
;MEDFWWKIYRGDPGVPHTNPDRIVSTCVRTFAFSAVACFNSFTRQQLSHHFNWDDKALMFDHHHRKKAMEKQQQISFGKSKGASDHGNYAASVGQSTSTS
;
A
#
# COMPACT_ATOMS: atom_id res chain seq x y z
N MET A 1 -60.04 -2.36 19.50
CA MET A 1 -58.58 -2.06 19.43
C MET A 1 -57.93 -2.65 18.19
N GLU A 2 -58.43 -3.77 17.68
CA GLU A 2 -57.92 -4.46 16.48
C GLU A 2 -58.08 -3.62 15.19
N ASP A 3 -59.22 -2.93 15.05
CA ASP A 3 -59.52 -2.08 13.88
C ASP A 3 -58.66 -0.81 13.80
N PHE A 4 -58.17 -0.34 14.95
CA PHE A 4 -57.31 0.85 15.01
C PHE A 4 -55.94 0.56 14.38
N TRP A 5 -55.35 -0.59 14.72
CA TRP A 5 -54.09 -1.04 14.13
C TRP A 5 -54.23 -1.43 12.66
N TRP A 6 -55.35 -2.07 12.30
CA TRP A 6 -55.65 -2.45 10.90
C TRP A 6 -55.74 -1.23 9.97
N LYS A 7 -56.35 -0.13 10.45
CA LYS A 7 -56.52 1.10 9.68
C LYS A 7 -55.22 1.91 9.54
N ILE A 8 -54.34 1.85 10.54
CA ILE A 8 -53.00 2.47 10.49
C ILE A 8 -52.08 1.71 9.53
N TYR A 9 -52.15 0.37 9.52
CA TYR A 9 -51.31 -0.46 8.64
C TYR A 9 -51.74 -0.45 7.17
N ARG A 10 -52.99 -0.08 6.85
CA ARG A 10 -53.45 0.02 5.46
C ARG A 10 -52.85 1.20 4.71
N GLY A 11 -52.29 2.17 5.42
CA GLY A 11 -51.70 3.38 4.86
C GLY A 11 -52.75 4.26 4.20
N ASP A 12 -52.69 5.56 4.46
CA ASP A 12 -53.36 6.53 3.60
C ASP A 12 -52.93 6.28 2.13
N PRO A 13 -53.85 6.24 1.13
CA PRO A 13 -53.52 5.97 -0.27
C PRO A 13 -52.48 6.92 -0.89
N GLY A 14 -52.12 8.01 -0.20
CA GLY A 14 -51.00 8.88 -0.55
C GLY A 14 -49.62 8.36 -0.15
N VAL A 15 -49.53 7.28 0.63
CA VAL A 15 -48.26 6.76 1.16
C VAL A 15 -47.79 5.55 0.33
N PRO A 16 -46.55 5.53 -0.20
CA PRO A 16 -46.07 4.55 -1.18
C PRO A 16 -46.02 3.07 -0.74
N HIS A 17 -46.44 2.72 0.47
CA HIS A 17 -46.24 1.40 1.09
C HIS A 17 -47.24 0.33 0.62
N THR A 18 -48.33 0.71 -0.07
CA THR A 18 -49.47 -0.19 -0.35
C THR A 18 -49.42 -0.86 -1.73
N ASN A 19 -48.46 -0.53 -2.59
CA ASN A 19 -48.36 -1.12 -3.93
C ASN A 19 -47.28 -2.21 -4.01
N PRO A 20 -47.66 -3.50 -4.14
CA PRO A 20 -46.69 -4.61 -4.21
C PRO A 20 -45.73 -4.46 -5.40
N ASP A 21 -46.20 -3.89 -6.51
CA ASP A 21 -45.39 -3.63 -7.71
C ASP A 21 -44.23 -2.65 -7.44
N ARG A 22 -44.46 -1.63 -6.59
CA ARG A 22 -43.44 -0.66 -6.20
C ARG A 22 -42.38 -1.27 -5.29
N ILE A 23 -42.77 -2.19 -4.41
CA ILE A 23 -41.85 -2.94 -3.55
C ILE A 23 -40.92 -3.78 -4.43
N VAL A 24 -41.48 -4.53 -5.39
CA VAL A 24 -40.68 -5.32 -6.33
C VAL A 24 -39.73 -4.44 -7.14
N SER A 25 -40.22 -3.32 -7.70
CA SER A 25 -39.36 -2.38 -8.45
C SER A 25 -38.26 -1.74 -7.61
N THR A 26 -38.45 -1.62 -6.29
CA THR A 26 -37.48 -1.08 -5.35
C THR A 26 -36.43 -2.13 -5.01
N CYS A 27 -36.85 -3.36 -4.73
CA CYS A 27 -35.95 -4.50 -4.53
C CYS A 27 -35.09 -4.78 -5.75
N VAL A 28 -35.65 -4.74 -6.96
CA VAL A 28 -34.88 -4.91 -8.20
C VAL A 28 -33.85 -3.79 -8.37
N ARG A 29 -34.20 -2.54 -8.04
CA ARG A 29 -33.27 -1.42 -8.09
C ARG A 29 -32.13 -1.53 -7.09
N THR A 30 -32.42 -1.88 -5.83
CA THR A 30 -31.38 -2.04 -4.81
C THR A 30 -30.48 -3.22 -5.13
N PHE A 31 -31.03 -4.31 -5.67
CA PHE A 31 -30.25 -5.45 -6.11
C PHE A 31 -29.36 -5.13 -7.31
N ALA A 32 -29.89 -4.42 -8.32
CA ALA A 32 -29.13 -3.97 -9.47
C ALA A 32 -27.99 -3.01 -9.06
N PHE A 33 -28.27 -2.07 -8.16
CA PHE A 33 -27.27 -1.14 -7.63
C PHE A 33 -26.18 -1.88 -6.83
N SER A 34 -26.57 -2.83 -5.99
CA SER A 34 -25.64 -3.66 -5.22
C SER A 34 -24.73 -4.49 -6.13
N ALA A 35 -25.29 -5.13 -7.16
CA ALA A 35 -24.50 -5.88 -8.14
C ALA A 35 -23.47 -4.99 -8.83
N VAL A 36 -23.87 -3.81 -9.32
CA VAL A 36 -22.96 -2.84 -9.95
C VAL A 36 -21.89 -2.34 -8.99
N ALA A 37 -22.24 -2.09 -7.72
CA ALA A 37 -21.29 -1.68 -6.69
C ALA A 37 -20.28 -2.78 -6.36
N CYS A 38 -20.71 -4.05 -6.32
CA CYS A 38 -19.86 -5.22 -6.15
C CYS A 38 -18.92 -5.40 -7.34
N PHE A 39 -19.41 -5.30 -8.58
CA PHE A 39 -18.56 -5.36 -9.76
C PHE A 39 -17.55 -4.22 -9.79
N ASN A 40 -17.95 -2.98 -9.49
CA ASN A 40 -17.01 -1.85 -9.44
C ASN A 40 -15.96 -2.03 -8.34
N SER A 41 -16.36 -2.46 -7.14
CA SER A 41 -15.42 -2.73 -6.04
C SER A 41 -14.47 -3.88 -6.35
N PHE A 42 -14.99 -4.98 -6.91
CA PHE A 42 -14.18 -6.14 -7.28
C PHE A 42 -13.22 -5.83 -8.43
N THR A 43 -13.69 -5.16 -9.48
CA THR A 43 -12.85 -4.69 -10.58
C THR A 43 -11.82 -3.69 -10.09
N ARG A 44 -12.17 -2.74 -9.21
CA ARG A 44 -11.20 -1.83 -8.59
C ARG A 44 -10.19 -2.55 -7.72
N GLN A 45 -10.60 -3.52 -6.89
CA GLN A 45 -9.68 -4.26 -6.03
C GLN A 45 -8.71 -5.13 -6.83
N GLN A 46 -9.20 -5.78 -7.90
CA GLN A 46 -8.32 -6.52 -8.82
C GLN A 46 -7.39 -5.58 -9.59
N LEU A 47 -7.91 -4.45 -10.09
CA LEU A 47 -7.10 -3.48 -10.82
C LEU A 47 -6.07 -2.81 -9.91
N SER A 48 -6.41 -2.47 -8.66
CA SER A 48 -5.46 -1.91 -7.68
C SER A 48 -4.37 -2.92 -7.28
N HIS A 49 -4.67 -4.22 -7.25
CA HIS A 49 -3.65 -5.25 -7.02
C HIS A 49 -2.72 -5.42 -8.23
N HIS A 50 -3.23 -5.23 -9.45
CA HIS A 50 -2.46 -5.36 -10.70
C HIS A 50 -1.71 -4.08 -11.10
N PHE A 51 -2.28 -2.91 -10.83
CA PHE A 51 -1.71 -1.59 -11.12
C PHE A 51 -0.82 -1.12 -9.96
N ASN A 52 0.08 -2.01 -9.53
CA ASN A 52 0.99 -1.76 -8.43
C ASN A 52 2.18 -0.91 -8.91
N TRP A 53 1.90 0.32 -9.31
CA TRP A 53 2.91 1.34 -9.57
C TRP A 53 3.77 1.57 -8.32
N ASP A 54 3.14 1.47 -7.15
CA ASP A 54 3.80 1.67 -5.86
C ASP A 54 4.86 0.60 -5.56
N ASP A 55 4.62 -0.67 -5.87
CA ASP A 55 5.61 -1.75 -5.72
C ASP A 55 6.74 -1.65 -6.74
N LYS A 56 6.44 -1.20 -7.97
CA LYS A 56 7.49 -0.87 -8.95
C LYS A 56 8.37 0.29 -8.49
N ALA A 57 7.78 1.31 -7.86
CA ALA A 57 8.52 2.44 -7.28
C ALA A 57 9.39 1.98 -6.09
N LEU A 58 8.87 1.10 -5.24
CA LEU A 58 9.59 0.52 -4.11
C LEU A 58 10.81 -0.30 -4.57
N MET A 59 10.66 -1.11 -5.62
CA MET A 59 11.78 -1.87 -6.20
C MET A 59 12.88 -0.96 -6.76
N PHE A 60 12.52 0.16 -7.39
CA PHE A 60 13.49 1.12 -7.91
C PHE A 60 14.27 1.82 -6.80
N ASP A 61 13.59 2.28 -5.75
CA ASP A 61 14.22 2.88 -4.57
C ASP A 61 15.17 1.90 -3.87
N HIS A 62 14.75 0.64 -3.72
CA HIS A 62 15.58 -0.42 -3.15
C HIS A 62 16.87 -0.65 -3.94
N HIS A 63 16.77 -0.65 -5.28
CA HIS A 63 17.94 -0.83 -6.13
C HIS A 63 18.93 0.35 -6.03
N HIS A 64 18.43 1.59 -5.93
CA HIS A 64 19.28 2.76 -5.71
C HIS A 64 19.98 2.72 -4.35
N ARG A 65 19.27 2.31 -3.29
CA ARG A 65 19.85 2.14 -1.96
C ARG A 65 20.93 1.06 -1.91
N LYS A 66 20.72 -0.08 -2.58
CA LYS A 66 21.75 -1.13 -2.68
C LYS A 66 23.04 -0.62 -3.32
N LYS A 67 22.93 0.09 -4.44
CA LYS A 67 24.10 0.72 -5.10
C LYS A 67 24.79 1.75 -4.22
N ALA A 68 24.05 2.50 -3.41
CA ALA A 68 24.64 3.45 -2.46
C ALA A 68 25.39 2.74 -1.33
N MET A 69 24.83 1.64 -0.81
CA MET A 69 25.46 0.83 0.24
C MET A 69 26.75 0.15 -0.23
N GLU A 70 26.77 -0.39 -1.45
CA GLU A 70 27.97 -0.99 -2.05
C GLU A 70 29.12 0.04 -2.18
N LYS A 71 28.80 1.27 -2.61
CA LYS A 71 29.78 2.36 -2.68
C LYS A 71 30.30 2.76 -1.30
N GLN A 72 29.42 2.85 -0.30
CA GLN A 72 29.84 3.16 1.07
C GLN A 72 30.74 2.06 1.66
N GLN A 73 30.43 0.80 1.39
CA GLN A 73 31.25 -0.34 1.81
C GLN A 73 32.63 -0.32 1.13
N GLN A 74 32.72 0.00 -0.17
CA GLN A 74 34.01 0.15 -0.85
C GLN A 74 34.84 1.31 -0.30
N ILE A 75 34.19 2.45 0.01
CA ILE A 75 34.87 3.62 0.60
C ILE A 75 35.41 3.29 2.00
N SER A 76 34.64 2.57 2.83
CA SER A 76 35.11 2.19 4.17
C SER A 76 36.27 1.19 4.11
N PHE A 77 36.22 0.20 3.20
CA PHE A 77 37.34 -0.72 2.96
C PHE A 77 38.58 -0.02 2.40
N GLY A 78 38.43 0.97 1.51
CA GLY A 78 39.55 1.77 1.01
C GLY A 78 40.21 2.60 2.12
N LYS A 79 39.41 3.23 2.99
CA LYS A 79 39.91 4.00 4.13
C LYS A 79 40.67 3.14 5.15
N SER A 80 40.18 1.94 5.46
CA SER A 80 40.87 1.04 6.40
C SER A 80 42.19 0.52 5.84
N LYS A 81 42.25 0.20 4.55
CA LYS A 81 43.49 -0.25 3.89
C LYS A 81 44.52 0.88 3.80
N GLY A 82 44.10 2.08 3.39
CA GLY A 82 44.97 3.26 3.36
C GLY A 82 45.50 3.68 4.75
N ALA A 83 44.71 3.52 5.81
CA ALA A 83 45.15 3.76 7.19
C ALA A 83 46.10 2.67 7.73
N SER A 84 46.01 1.44 7.20
CA SER A 84 46.96 0.37 7.51
C SER A 84 48.29 0.56 6.78
N ASP A 85 48.26 1.00 5.51
CA ASP A 85 49.46 1.33 4.74
C ASP A 85 50.15 2.57 5.35
N HIS A 86 49.37 3.66 5.54
CA HIS A 86 49.30 4.49 6.76
C HIS A 86 50.29 4.13 7.93
N GLY A 87 49.84 3.23 8.81
CA GLY A 87 50.60 2.81 9.99
C GLY A 87 51.90 2.06 9.67
N ASN A 88 51.97 1.33 8.55
CA ASN A 88 53.08 0.44 8.26
C ASN A 88 54.33 1.18 7.73
N TYR A 89 54.17 2.22 6.90
CA TYR A 89 55.32 3.05 6.52
C TYR A 89 55.80 3.94 7.69
N ALA A 90 54.91 4.34 8.61
CA ALA A 90 55.32 5.09 9.81
C ALA A 90 56.14 4.20 10.77
N ALA A 91 55.76 2.93 10.87
CA ALA A 91 56.51 1.92 11.62
C ALA A 91 57.86 1.56 10.96
N SER A 92 57.96 1.55 9.62
CA SER A 92 59.22 1.25 8.92
C SER A 92 60.23 2.42 8.96
N VAL A 93 59.75 3.67 8.90
CA VAL A 93 60.60 4.87 9.04
C VAL A 93 61.09 5.05 10.47
N GLY A 94 60.29 4.69 11.49
CA GLY A 94 60.72 4.75 12.90
C GLY A 94 61.79 3.71 13.28
N GLN A 95 61.88 2.57 12.58
CA GLN A 95 62.91 1.57 12.83
C GLN A 95 64.26 1.90 12.18
N SER A 96 64.28 2.70 11.11
CA SER A 96 65.51 3.07 10.40
C SER A 96 66.27 4.24 11.04
N THR A 97 65.70 4.95 12.01
CA THR A 97 66.36 6.05 12.74
C THR A 97 66.97 5.63 14.08
N SER A 98 66.86 4.35 14.49
CA SER A 98 67.33 3.88 15.81
C SER A 98 68.61 3.03 15.77
N THR A 99 69.25 2.92 14.60
CA THR A 99 70.55 2.26 14.45
C THR A 99 71.54 3.24 13.81
N SER A 100 72.06 4.17 14.61
CA SER A 100 73.37 4.77 14.37
C SER A 100 73.96 5.28 15.67
#